data_AF-A0A159SJ63-F1
#
_entry.id   AF-A0A159SJ63-F1
#
_cell.length_a   1.000
_cell.length_b   1.000
_cell.length_c   1.000
_cell.angle_alpha   90.00
_cell.angle_beta   90.00
_cell.angle_gamma   90.00
#
_symmetry.space_group_name_H-M   'P 1'
#
loop_
_entity.id
_entity.type
_entity.pdbx_description
1 polymer ?
#
loop_
_entity_poly.entity_id
_entity_poly.type
_entity_poly.pdbx_seq_one_letter_code
_entity_poly.pdbx_strand_id
1 'polypeptide(L)'
;KALQAMKYGFADIGNIVQGNDMIDTPTSNKTKTYLEEVLGKQYKNVNDPKDAKTWWIQNKHRVWDAMMCGYKVHIGNKPCPEHDNMDRIPQYLRWFREWGTYVCREYKNKFE
;
A
#
# COMPACT_ATOMS: atom_id res chain seq x y z
N LYS A 1 4.34 -6.48 -14.59
CA LYS A 1 4.24 -5.00 -14.50
C LYS A 1 3.01 -4.57 -13.71
N ALA A 2 1.78 -4.91 -14.14
CA ALA A 2 0.55 -4.57 -13.41
C ALA A 2 0.57 -5.01 -11.94
N LEU A 3 0.80 -6.31 -11.67
CA LEU A 3 0.89 -6.80 -10.29
C LEU A 3 1.96 -6.09 -9.44
N GLN A 4 3.11 -5.78 -10.02
CA GLN A 4 4.19 -5.11 -9.29
C GLN A 4 3.80 -3.67 -8.94
N ALA A 5 3.15 -2.94 -9.86
CA ALA A 5 2.59 -1.63 -9.58
C ALA A 5 1.49 -1.68 -8.50
N MET A 6 0.64 -2.73 -8.50
CA MET A 6 -0.33 -2.96 -7.43
C MET A 6 0.35 -3.14 -6.07
N LYS A 7 1.46 -3.89 -6.00
CA LYS A 7 2.23 -4.07 -4.77
C LYS A 7 2.86 -2.75 -4.28
N TYR A 8 3.39 -1.92 -5.18
CA TYR A 8 3.89 -0.59 -4.83
C TYR A 8 2.77 0.32 -4.30
N GLY A 9 1.64 0.40 -5.01
CA GLY A 9 0.48 1.17 -4.58
C GLY A 9 -0.07 0.71 -3.22
N PHE A 10 -0.13 -0.61 -2.98
CA PHE A 10 -0.53 -1.16 -1.68
C PHE A 10 0.37 -0.68 -0.55
N ALA A 11 1.69 -0.72 -0.77
CA ALA A 11 2.66 -0.28 0.23
C ALA A 11 2.59 1.25 0.47
N ASP A 12 2.34 2.05 -0.58
CA ASP A 12 2.16 3.50 -0.44
C ASP A 12 0.86 3.86 0.29
N ILE A 13 -0.25 3.17 0.02
CA ILE A 13 -1.48 3.29 0.84
C ILE A 13 -1.16 3.01 2.31
N GLY A 14 -0.35 1.98 2.58
CA GLY A 14 0.10 1.65 3.93
C GLY A 14 0.87 2.80 4.60
N ASN A 15 1.73 3.51 3.87
CA ASN A 15 2.44 4.68 4.41
C ASN A 15 1.51 5.88 4.62
N ILE A 16 0.57 6.12 3.72
CA ILE A 16 -0.44 7.20 3.87
C ILE A 16 -1.31 6.94 5.11
N VAL A 17 -1.82 5.72 5.28
CA VAL A 17 -2.63 5.32 6.43
C VAL A 17 -1.86 5.49 7.73
N GLN A 18 -0.60 5.04 7.76
CA GLN A 18 0.25 5.11 8.96
C GLN A 18 0.83 6.51 9.22
N GLY A 19 0.61 7.48 8.32
CA GLY A 19 1.05 8.87 8.44
C GLY A 19 2.57 9.05 8.32
N ASN A 20 3.23 8.23 7.52
CA ASN A 20 4.67 8.31 7.24
C ASN A 20 4.99 8.20 5.74
N ASP A 21 4.03 8.60 4.90
CA ASP A 21 4.24 8.82 3.47
C ASP A 21 5.08 10.10 3.26
N MET A 22 6.02 10.06 2.31
CA MET A 22 6.97 11.15 2.10
C MET A 22 6.44 12.28 1.21
N ILE A 23 5.23 12.16 0.64
CA ILE A 23 4.67 13.19 -0.24
C ILE A 23 3.94 14.22 0.62
N ASP A 24 4.31 15.51 0.49
CA ASP A 24 3.61 16.60 1.16
C ASP A 24 2.28 16.93 0.46
N THR A 25 1.23 16.23 0.86
CA THR A 25 -0.14 16.44 0.37
C THR A 25 -1.13 16.44 1.52
N PRO A 26 -2.30 17.08 1.36
CA PRO A 26 -3.36 17.00 2.35
C PRO A 26 -3.76 15.56 2.69
N THR A 27 -3.75 14.66 1.70
CA THR A 27 -4.07 13.24 1.90
C THR A 27 -3.03 12.56 2.77
N SER A 28 -1.74 12.70 2.45
CA SER A 28 -0.65 12.13 3.27
C SER A 28 -0.69 12.66 4.71
N ASN A 29 -0.90 13.96 4.85
CA ASN A 29 -0.83 14.64 6.15
C ASN A 29 -2.07 14.43 7.04
N LYS A 30 -3.26 14.20 6.47
CA LYS A 30 -4.52 14.17 7.23
C LYS A 30 -5.16 12.79 7.37
N THR A 31 -4.82 11.83 6.52
CA THR A 31 -5.48 10.51 6.52
C THR A 31 -5.37 9.80 7.88
N LYS A 32 -4.18 9.79 8.47
CA LYS A 32 -3.96 9.22 9.81
C LYS A 32 -4.88 9.85 10.85
N THR A 33 -4.94 11.18 10.90
CA THR A 33 -5.77 11.92 11.86
C THR A 33 -7.24 11.56 11.73
N TYR A 34 -7.79 11.59 10.52
CA TYR A 34 -9.19 11.25 10.30
C TYR A 34 -9.50 9.79 10.64
N LEU A 35 -8.58 8.87 10.32
CA LEU A 35 -8.74 7.48 10.71
C LEU A 35 -8.79 7.36 12.24
N GLU A 36 -7.80 7.88 12.96
CA GLU A 36 -7.70 7.78 14.41
C GLU A 36 -8.89 8.45 15.13
N GLU A 37 -9.43 9.55 14.60
CA GLU A 37 -10.67 10.17 15.10
C GLU A 37 -11.88 9.24 14.99
N VAL A 38 -12.03 8.52 13.86
CA VAL A 38 -13.12 7.55 13.68
C VAL A 38 -12.90 6.34 14.58
N LEU A 39 -11.66 5.85 14.68
CA LEU A 39 -11.33 4.73 15.55
C LEU A 39 -11.68 5.06 17.00
N GLY A 40 -11.31 6.23 17.51
CA GLY A 40 -11.62 6.65 18.87
C GLY A 40 -13.11 6.80 19.19
N LYS A 41 -13.95 7.03 18.17
CA LYS A 41 -15.41 7.15 18.33
C LYS A 41 -16.13 5.80 18.27
N GLN A 42 -15.73 4.93 17.34
CA GLN A 42 -16.43 3.67 17.07
C GLN A 42 -15.96 2.52 17.96
N TYR A 43 -14.68 2.50 18.32
CA TYR A 43 -14.06 1.36 18.97
C TYR A 43 -13.89 1.59 20.47
N LYS A 44 -14.70 0.88 21.26
CA LYS A 44 -14.72 0.97 22.72
C LYS A 44 -14.11 -0.25 23.42
N ASN A 45 -13.85 -1.34 22.68
CA ASN A 45 -13.31 -2.55 23.27
C ASN A 45 -11.78 -2.46 23.38
N VAL A 46 -11.21 -3.31 24.25
CA VAL A 46 -9.75 -3.35 24.51
C VAL A 46 -8.97 -3.80 23.27
N ASN A 47 -9.53 -4.72 22.48
CA ASN A 47 -8.84 -5.33 21.33
C ASN A 47 -8.97 -4.53 20.03
N ASP A 48 -9.78 -3.49 20.03
CA ASP A 48 -9.99 -2.69 18.84
C ASP A 48 -8.76 -1.82 18.53
N PRO A 49 -8.44 -1.58 17.25
CA PRO A 49 -7.32 -0.72 16.89
C PRO A 49 -7.64 0.73 17.27
N LYS A 50 -6.77 1.33 18.09
CA LYS A 50 -6.89 2.73 18.54
C LYS A 50 -5.99 3.70 17.79
N ASP A 51 -5.00 3.18 17.09
CA ASP A 51 -4.04 3.93 16.28
C ASP A 51 -3.96 3.35 14.85
N ALA A 52 -3.54 4.19 13.90
CA ALA A 52 -3.51 3.82 12.50
C ALA A 52 -2.55 2.66 12.17
N LYS A 53 -1.47 2.49 12.95
CA LYS A 53 -0.49 1.42 12.74
C LYS A 53 -1.07 0.07 13.14
N THR A 54 -1.70 -0.01 14.30
CA THR A 54 -2.43 -1.21 14.73
C THR A 54 -3.57 -1.53 13.77
N TRP A 55 -4.30 -0.51 13.31
CA TRP A 55 -5.35 -0.68 12.30
C TRP A 55 -4.80 -1.28 11.00
N TRP A 56 -3.69 -0.75 10.47
CA TRP A 56 -3.06 -1.27 9.26
C TRP A 56 -2.65 -2.74 9.43
N ILE A 57 -1.98 -3.11 10.52
CA ILE A 57 -1.56 -4.50 10.77
C ILE A 57 -2.77 -5.45 10.76
N GLN A 58 -3.86 -5.06 11.41
CA GLN A 58 -5.07 -5.89 11.49
C GLN A 58 -5.86 -5.93 10.17
N ASN A 59 -5.84 -4.87 9.36
CA ASN A 59 -6.75 -4.71 8.22
C ASN A 59 -6.10 -4.71 6.83
N LYS A 60 -4.76 -4.67 6.72
CA LYS A 60 -4.08 -4.60 5.41
C LYS A 60 -4.42 -5.75 4.46
N HIS A 61 -4.75 -6.93 5.00
CA HIS A 61 -5.23 -8.05 4.19
C HIS A 61 -6.51 -7.69 3.43
N ARG A 62 -7.45 -6.97 4.09
CA ARG A 62 -8.70 -6.49 3.46
C ARG A 62 -8.46 -5.43 2.40
N VAL A 63 -7.49 -4.55 2.64
CA VAL A 63 -7.07 -3.54 1.65
C VAL A 63 -6.53 -4.24 0.40
N TRP A 64 -5.68 -5.26 0.58
CA TRP A 64 -5.18 -6.06 -0.53
C TRP A 64 -6.32 -6.82 -1.25
N ASP A 65 -7.23 -7.45 -0.50
CA ASP A 65 -8.38 -8.15 -1.09
C ASP A 65 -9.23 -7.20 -1.94
N ALA A 66 -9.47 -5.97 -1.48
CA ALA A 66 -10.17 -4.94 -2.25
C ALA A 66 -9.43 -4.56 -3.54
N MET A 67 -8.11 -4.35 -3.47
CA MET A 67 -7.26 -4.11 -4.64
C MET A 67 -7.30 -5.29 -5.63
N MET A 68 -7.33 -6.51 -5.10
CA MET A 68 -7.41 -7.75 -5.86
C MET A 68 -8.78 -7.95 -6.52
N CYS A 69 -9.88 -7.53 -5.90
CA CYS A 69 -11.20 -7.52 -6.54
C CYS A 69 -11.19 -6.70 -7.83
N GLY A 70 -10.58 -5.51 -7.81
CA GLY A 70 -10.40 -4.70 -9.03
C GLY A 70 -9.49 -5.38 -10.06
N TYR A 71 -8.40 -6.00 -9.60
CA TYR A 71 -7.46 -6.71 -10.48
C TYR A 71 -8.05 -7.99 -11.11
N LYS A 72 -8.91 -8.73 -10.40
CA LYS A 72 -9.54 -9.98 -10.86
C LYS A 72 -10.27 -9.82 -12.19
N VAL A 73 -10.89 -8.66 -12.41
CA VAL A 73 -11.56 -8.30 -13.68
C VAL A 73 -10.62 -8.50 -14.88
N HIS A 74 -9.31 -8.33 -14.69
CA HIS A 74 -8.30 -8.46 -15.74
C HIS A 74 -7.60 -9.82 -15.81
N ILE A 75 -7.69 -10.67 -14.78
CA ILE A 75 -7.00 -11.98 -14.73
C ILE A 75 -7.94 -13.19 -14.81
N GLY A 76 -9.25 -12.99 -14.75
CA GLY A 76 -10.26 -14.04 -14.80
C GLY A 76 -10.23 -14.93 -13.55
N ASN A 77 -10.40 -16.24 -13.73
CA ASN A 77 -10.49 -17.22 -12.63
C ASN A 77 -9.14 -17.59 -11.97
N LYS A 78 -8.06 -16.85 -12.26
CA LYS A 78 -6.75 -17.11 -11.66
C LYS A 78 -6.78 -16.71 -10.17
N PRO A 79 -6.08 -17.46 -9.29
CA PRO A 79 -5.95 -17.07 -7.90
C PRO A 79 -5.26 -15.71 -7.81
N CYS A 80 -5.70 -14.89 -6.85
CA CYS A 80 -5.06 -13.62 -6.60
C CYS A 80 -3.70 -13.82 -5.96
N PRO A 81 -2.66 -13.16 -6.48
CA PRO A 81 -1.34 -13.19 -5.85
C PRO A 81 -1.36 -12.48 -4.50
N GLU A 82 -0.43 -12.83 -3.62
CA GLU A 82 -0.23 -12.17 -2.33
C GLU A 82 0.53 -10.84 -2.48
N HIS A 83 0.38 -9.96 -1.49
CA HIS A 83 1.12 -8.69 -1.40
C HIS A 83 2.57 -8.84 -0.88
N ASP A 84 2.94 -10.04 -0.42
CA ASP A 84 4.21 -10.36 0.25
C ASP A 84 4.51 -9.43 1.44
N ASN A 85 5.76 -8.97 1.58
CA ASN A 85 6.20 -8.04 2.61
C ASN A 85 6.48 -6.63 2.04
N MET A 86 5.84 -6.24 0.94
CA MET A 86 6.13 -4.97 0.26
C MET A 86 5.93 -3.76 1.18
N ASP A 87 4.90 -3.79 2.03
CA ASP A 87 4.59 -2.74 3.01
C ASP A 87 5.61 -2.61 4.15
N ARG A 88 6.53 -3.57 4.30
CA ARG A 88 7.61 -3.54 5.31
C ARG A 88 8.89 -2.90 4.80
N ILE A 89 9.04 -2.73 3.48
CA ILE A 89 10.24 -2.13 2.89
C ILE A 89 10.12 -0.61 3.04
N PRO A 90 11.16 0.12 3.49
CA PRO A 90 11.14 1.58 3.55
C PRO A 90 10.73 2.22 2.23
N GLN A 91 9.85 3.22 2.28
CA GLN A 91 9.21 3.79 1.07
C GLN A 91 10.22 4.29 0.03
N TYR A 92 11.27 4.99 0.47
CA TYR A 92 12.30 5.49 -0.45
C TYR A 92 13.02 4.37 -1.20
N LEU A 93 13.24 3.21 -0.57
CA LEU A 93 13.82 2.04 -1.24
C LEU A 93 12.85 1.40 -2.23
N ARG A 94 11.55 1.44 -1.96
CA ARG A 94 10.54 0.94 -2.89
C ARG A 94 10.49 1.80 -4.15
N TRP A 95 10.46 3.12 -3.99
CA TRP A 95 10.49 4.08 -5.10
C TRP A 95 11.79 3.96 -5.91
N PHE A 96 12.95 3.83 -5.24
CA PHE A 96 14.22 3.60 -5.93
C PHE A 96 14.21 2.29 -6.74
N ARG A 97 13.70 1.20 -6.15
CA ARG A 97 13.54 -0.08 -6.86
C ARG A 97 12.59 0.06 -8.05
N GLU A 98 11.45 0.73 -7.87
CA GLU A 98 10.48 0.97 -8.95
C GLU A 98 11.13 1.73 -10.10
N TRP A 99 11.79 2.85 -9.81
CA TRP A 99 12.56 3.63 -10.79
C TRP A 99 13.56 2.74 -11.54
N GLY A 100 14.32 1.90 -10.81
CA GLY A 100 15.24 0.93 -11.40
C GLY A 100 14.57 -0.03 -12.40
N THR A 101 13.34 -0.49 -12.13
CA THR A 101 12.61 -1.37 -13.06
C THR A 101 12.23 -0.71 -14.38
N TYR A 102 12.12 0.61 -14.41
CA TYR A 102 11.89 1.38 -15.64
C TYR A 102 13.21 1.65 -16.34
N VAL A 103 14.19 2.20 -15.63
CA VAL A 103 15.48 2.62 -16.22
C VAL A 103 16.25 1.44 -16.78
N CYS A 104 16.39 0.32 -16.06
CA CYS A 104 17.11 -0.83 -16.57
C CYS A 104 16.46 -1.41 -17.84
N ARG A 105 15.14 -1.34 -17.94
CA ARG A 105 14.38 -1.80 -19.11
C ARG A 105 14.53 -0.83 -20.28
N GLU A 106 14.49 0.47 -20.03
CA GLU A 106 14.74 1.48 -21.06
C GLU A 106 16.16 1.36 -21.60
N TYR A 107 17.14 1.13 -20.72
CA TYR A 107 18.52 0.91 -21.12
C TYR A 107 18.64 -0.31 -22.02
N LYS A 108 18.13 -1.46 -21.57
CA LYS A 108 18.13 -2.70 -22.36
C LYS A 108 17.45 -2.53 -23.72
N ASN A 109 16.33 -1.81 -23.79
CA ASN A 109 15.62 -1.62 -25.05
C ASN A 109 16.32 -0.66 -26.03
N LYS A 110 17.17 0.25 -25.53
CA LYS A 110 17.83 1.29 -26.35
C LYS A 110 19.27 0.96 -26.71
N PHE A 111 19.96 0.18 -25.87
CA PHE A 111 21.41 0.05 -25.93
C PHE A 111 21.91 -1.41 -25.93
N GLU A 112 21.06 -2.40 -25.64
CA GLU A 112 21.36 -3.83 -25.85
C GLU A 112 20.57 -4.36 -27.05
#